data_AF-A0A8T5SGI3-F1
#
_entry.id   AF-A0A8T5SGI3-F1
#
_cell.length_a   1.000
_cell.length_b   1.000
_cell.length_c   1.000
_cell.angle_alpha   90.00
_cell.angle_beta   90.00
_cell.angle_gamma   90.00
#
_symmetry.space_group_name_H-M   'P 1'
#
loop_
_entity.id
_entity.type
_entity.pdbx_description
1 polymer ?
#
loop_
_entity_poly.entity_id
_entity_poly.type
_entity_poly.pdbx_seq_one_letter_code
_entity_poly.pdbx_strand_id
1 'polypeptide(L)'
;MAHDVGRYFGIDFIYFDLMLVTIWIALLIVRRRYKEFFFGLFGYGVVQFVDNVIWYIIKGTRTIDTGGVIGPNVFLTYFSFTYGMIMFSFAPLMFNKKIHVVEKLLWAGLMYGGWLAIGLMSEYITWDDRIINISRDMTNARTKQIIMAAVGYAVLLIWKILSEFLDGFPWNIMKNIPYWYFGILITIGIFIHFS
;
A
#
# COMPACT_ATOMS: atom_id res chain seq x y z
N MET A 1 22.87 -3.96 -18.43
CA MET A 1 21.90 -2.94 -18.90
C MET A 1 21.17 -2.45 -17.67
N ALA A 2 21.11 -1.14 -17.43
CA ALA A 2 20.56 -0.59 -16.19
C ALA A 2 19.05 -0.93 -16.08
N HIS A 3 18.68 -1.78 -15.13
CA HIS A 3 17.28 -2.09 -14.79
C HIS A 3 16.76 -1.11 -13.72
N ASP A 4 17.14 0.15 -13.84
CA ASP A 4 16.67 1.19 -12.92
C ASP A 4 15.38 1.78 -13.48
N VAL A 5 14.28 1.56 -12.76
CA VAL A 5 13.00 2.18 -13.08
C VAL A 5 12.87 3.43 -12.21
N GLY A 6 13.09 4.58 -12.83
CA GLY A 6 12.93 5.91 -12.24
C GLY A 6 11.51 6.45 -12.39
N ARG A 7 11.02 7.16 -11.38
CA ARG A 7 9.82 8.00 -11.47
C ARG A 7 10.19 9.41 -11.06
N TYR A 8 9.72 10.36 -11.85
CA TYR A 8 9.86 11.79 -11.60
C TYR A 8 8.51 12.34 -11.21
N PHE A 9 8.46 13.10 -10.13
CA PHE A 9 7.27 13.85 -9.76
C PHE A 9 7.68 15.19 -9.14
N GLY A 10 6.89 16.22 -9.41
CA GLY A 10 7.09 17.56 -8.84
C GLY A 10 6.76 17.57 -7.35
N ILE A 11 7.34 18.53 -6.63
CA ILE A 11 7.05 18.70 -5.20
C ILE A 11 5.59 19.06 -4.95
N ASP A 12 4.93 19.73 -5.89
CA ASP A 12 3.51 20.09 -5.80
C ASP A 12 2.60 18.87 -5.61
N PHE A 13 3.00 17.71 -6.16
CA PHE A 13 2.31 16.44 -5.94
C PHE A 13 2.23 16.09 -4.44
N ILE A 14 3.32 16.31 -3.70
CA ILE A 14 3.39 16.03 -2.26
C ILE A 14 2.42 16.96 -1.50
N TYR A 15 2.36 18.24 -1.87
CA TYR A 15 1.46 19.18 -1.22
C TYR A 15 -0.01 18.82 -1.42
N PHE A 16 -0.40 18.47 -2.64
CA PHE A 16 -1.77 18.05 -2.91
C PHE A 16 -2.13 16.73 -2.23
N ASP A 17 -1.20 15.77 -2.17
CA ASP A 17 -1.42 14.51 -1.44
C ASP A 17 -1.52 14.71 0.07
N LEU A 18 -0.71 15.60 0.65
CA LEU A 18 -0.83 16.00 2.06
C LEU A 18 -2.15 16.71 2.36
N MET A 19 -2.67 17.51 1.42
CA MET A 19 -3.99 18.12 1.54
C MET A 19 -5.09 17.05 1.53
N LEU A 20 -5.02 16.08 0.60
CA LEU A 20 -5.98 14.98 0.53
C LEU A 20 -5.99 14.14 1.80
N VAL A 21 -4.83 13.72 2.31
CA VAL A 21 -4.78 12.91 3.55
C VAL A 21 -5.31 13.71 4.74
N THR A 22 -5.08 15.02 4.78
CA THR A 22 -5.58 15.90 5.83
C THR A 22 -7.11 15.97 5.79
N ILE A 23 -7.70 16.17 4.60
CA ILE A 23 -9.15 16.12 4.41
C ILE A 23 -9.69 14.75 4.82
N TRP A 24 -9.02 13.67 4.42
CA TRP A 24 -9.40 12.31 4.76
C TRP A 24 -9.45 12.07 6.28
N ILE A 25 -8.37 12.44 6.99
CA ILE A 25 -8.28 12.34 8.45
C ILE A 25 -9.36 13.20 9.12
N ALA A 26 -9.52 14.45 8.68
CA ALA A 26 -10.54 15.34 9.23
C ALA A 26 -11.94 14.75 9.09
N LEU A 27 -12.28 14.18 7.93
CA LEU A 27 -13.56 13.52 7.71
C LEU A 27 -13.74 12.28 8.58
N LEU A 28 -12.70 11.45 8.76
CA LEU A 28 -12.77 10.30 9.67
C LEU A 28 -13.07 10.75 11.10
N ILE A 29 -12.40 11.80 11.59
CA ILE A 29 -12.59 12.34 12.94
C ILE A 29 -13.99 12.94 13.11
N VAL A 30 -14.42 13.80 12.17
CA VAL A 30 -15.73 14.47 12.22
C VAL A 30 -16.87 13.45 12.15
N ARG A 31 -16.73 12.40 11.34
CA ARG A 31 -17.69 11.29 11.26
C ARG A 31 -17.54 10.26 12.38
N ARG A 32 -16.67 10.50 13.37
CA ARG A 32 -16.39 9.63 14.53
C ARG A 32 -15.99 8.19 14.12
N ARG A 33 -15.33 8.04 12.97
CA ARG A 33 -14.80 6.78 12.43
C ARG A 33 -13.44 6.46 13.03
N TYR A 34 -13.36 6.44 14.37
CA TYR A 34 -12.09 6.26 15.08
C TYR A 34 -11.47 4.88 14.84
N LYS A 35 -12.28 3.84 14.64
CA LYS A 35 -11.77 2.50 14.35
C LYS A 35 -11.00 2.50 13.04
N GLU A 36 -11.61 3.02 11.99
CA GLU A 36 -11.02 3.13 10.67
C GLU A 36 -9.79 4.06 10.69
N PHE A 37 -9.83 5.13 11.48
CA PHE A 37 -8.67 5.98 11.74
C PHE A 37 -7.49 5.22 12.35
N PHE A 38 -7.71 4.43 13.40
CA PHE A 38 -6.64 3.61 14.00
C PHE A 38 -6.13 2.52 13.06
N PHE A 39 -6.98 1.95 12.19
CA PHE A 39 -6.52 1.06 11.12
C PHE A 39 -5.60 1.79 10.12
N GLY A 40 -5.91 3.05 9.79
CA GLY A 40 -5.01 3.90 8.98
C GLY A 40 -3.65 4.12 9.64
N LEU A 41 -3.63 4.45 10.94
CA LEU A 41 -2.37 4.60 11.70
C LEU A 41 -1.57 3.29 11.78
N PHE A 42 -2.25 2.16 11.96
CA PHE A 42 -1.61 0.85 11.89
C PHE A 42 -1.02 0.60 10.50
N GLY A 43 -1.78 0.93 9.44
CA GLY A 43 -1.31 0.88 8.05
C GLY A 43 -0.05 1.69 7.81
N TYR A 44 0.00 2.93 8.32
CA TYR A 44 1.22 3.74 8.31
C TYR A 44 2.40 3.00 8.95
N GLY A 45 2.23 2.43 10.14
CA GLY A 45 3.28 1.68 10.82
C GLY A 45 3.79 0.48 10.01
N VAL A 46 2.87 -0.30 9.42
CA VAL A 46 3.21 -1.45 8.57
C VAL A 46 3.96 -1.01 7.31
N VAL A 47 3.44 -0.01 6.59
CA VAL A 47 4.04 0.47 5.34
C VAL A 47 5.41 1.08 5.63
N GLN A 48 5.54 1.89 6.68
CA GLN A 48 6.80 2.50 7.07
C GLN A 48 7.84 1.44 7.45
N PHE A 49 7.45 0.40 8.19
CA PHE A 49 8.35 -0.70 8.52
C PHE A 49 8.84 -1.41 7.25
N VAL A 50 7.93 -1.74 6.33
CA VAL A 50 8.28 -2.44 5.09
C VAL A 50 9.15 -1.56 4.20
N ASP A 51 8.74 -0.32 3.92
CA ASP A 51 9.43 0.57 2.99
C ASP A 51 10.75 1.10 3.52
N ASN A 52 10.80 1.54 4.77
CA ASN A 52 12.00 2.11 5.35
C ASN A 52 12.95 1.01 5.87
N VAL A 53 12.46 0.09 6.70
CA VAL A 53 13.35 -0.92 7.32
C VAL A 53 13.74 -2.00 6.32
N ILE A 54 12.76 -2.65 5.69
CA ILE A 54 13.06 -3.80 4.82
C ILE A 54 13.66 -3.34 3.48
N TRP A 55 13.01 -2.42 2.77
CA TRP A 55 13.40 -2.09 1.40
C TRP A 55 14.54 -1.08 1.30
N TYR A 56 14.52 -0.03 2.14
CA TYR A 56 15.51 1.03 2.10
C TYR A 56 16.77 0.69 2.91
N ILE A 57 16.64 0.37 4.20
CA ILE A 57 17.79 0.10 5.08
C ILE A 57 18.41 -1.29 4.82
N ILE A 58 17.62 -2.37 4.91
CA ILE A 58 18.16 -3.74 4.85
C ILE A 58 18.56 -4.12 3.43
N LYS A 59 17.70 -3.82 2.44
CA LYS A 59 17.91 -4.26 1.05
C LYS A 59 18.64 -3.25 0.18
N GLY A 60 18.65 -1.96 0.52
CA GLY A 60 19.30 -0.92 -0.29
C GLY A 60 18.76 -0.80 -1.72
N THR A 61 17.52 -1.25 -1.97
CA THR A 61 16.97 -1.36 -3.34
C THR A 61 16.35 -0.07 -3.89
N ARG A 62 16.27 0.98 -3.04
CA ARG A 62 15.64 2.26 -3.37
C ARG A 62 16.67 3.37 -3.26
N THR A 63 16.82 4.11 -4.34
CA THR A 63 17.59 5.35 -4.39
C THR A 63 16.61 6.51 -4.52
N ILE A 64 16.65 7.40 -3.53
CA ILE A 64 15.74 8.53 -3.43
C ILE A 64 16.60 9.78 -3.52
N ASP A 65 16.51 10.45 -4.66
CA ASP A 65 17.14 11.74 -4.89
C ASP A 65 16.05 12.82 -4.90
N THR A 66 16.05 13.60 -3.83
CA THR A 66 15.07 14.68 -3.60
C THR A 66 15.65 16.05 -3.92
N GLY A 67 16.83 16.13 -4.56
CA GLY A 67 17.51 17.39 -4.84
C GLY A 67 17.84 18.21 -3.58
N GLY A 68 17.94 17.55 -2.42
CA GLY A 68 18.19 18.18 -1.13
C GLY A 68 16.99 18.86 -0.47
N VAL A 69 15.79 18.79 -1.05
CA VAL A 69 14.61 19.50 -0.51
C VAL A 69 14.04 18.83 0.75
N ILE A 70 13.99 17.51 0.73
CA ILE A 70 13.54 16.68 1.87
C ILE A 70 14.45 15.47 1.99
N GLY A 71 14.85 15.09 3.20
CA GLY A 71 15.68 13.89 3.37
C GLY A 71 14.96 12.62 2.89
N PRO A 72 15.66 11.61 2.36
CA PRO A 72 15.06 10.34 1.91
C PRO A 72 14.14 9.68 2.95
N ASN A 73 14.55 9.72 4.22
CA ASN A 73 13.75 9.17 5.32
C ASN A 73 12.45 9.94 5.54
N VAL A 74 12.48 11.28 5.40
CA VAL A 74 11.29 12.12 5.54
C VAL A 74 10.33 11.85 4.39
N PHE A 75 10.85 11.73 3.16
CA PHE A 75 10.05 11.34 2.01
C PHE A 75 9.39 9.98 2.22
N LEU A 76 10.13 8.96 2.69
CA LEU A 76 9.58 7.64 2.97
C LEU A 76 8.51 7.67 4.06
N THR A 77 8.71 8.47 5.11
CA THR A 77 7.71 8.67 6.16
C THR A 77 6.45 9.30 5.61
N TYR A 78 6.57 10.37 4.80
CA TYR A 78 5.43 11.00 4.13
C TYR A 78 4.68 9.97 3.27
N PHE A 79 5.39 9.29 2.37
CA PHE A 79 4.81 8.35 1.41
C PHE A 79 4.11 7.19 2.13
N SER A 80 4.75 6.66 3.18
CA SER A 80 4.17 5.59 3.99
C SER A 80 2.96 6.06 4.78
N PHE A 81 2.97 7.32 5.24
CA PHE A 81 1.87 7.89 5.99
C PHE A 81 0.64 8.11 5.13
N THR A 82 0.75 8.77 3.97
CA THR A 82 -0.42 9.04 3.11
C THR A 82 -1.03 7.75 2.58
N TYR A 83 -0.19 6.87 2.03
CA TYR A 83 -0.62 5.57 1.53
C TYR A 83 -1.19 4.69 2.65
N GLY A 84 -0.46 4.53 3.76
CA GLY A 84 -0.87 3.71 4.89
C GLY A 84 -2.17 4.20 5.53
N MET A 85 -2.29 5.52 5.75
CA MET A 85 -3.48 6.12 6.35
C MET A 85 -4.71 5.90 5.48
N ILE A 86 -4.66 6.26 4.19
CA ILE A 86 -5.82 6.21 3.30
C ILE A 86 -6.20 4.76 3.00
N MET A 87 -5.28 3.92 2.54
CA MET A 87 -5.60 2.55 2.10
C MET A 87 -6.12 1.66 3.25
N PHE A 88 -5.46 1.71 4.40
CA PHE A 88 -5.82 0.83 5.51
C PHE A 88 -7.05 1.32 6.27
N SER A 89 -7.36 2.61 6.27
CA SER A 89 -8.64 3.10 6.80
C SER A 89 -9.79 2.89 5.81
N PHE A 90 -9.52 2.89 4.50
CA PHE A 90 -10.51 2.64 3.46
C PHE A 90 -11.05 1.21 3.47
N ALA A 91 -10.17 0.21 3.62
CA ALA A 91 -10.60 -1.20 3.63
C ALA A 91 -11.74 -1.48 4.65
N PRO A 92 -11.61 -1.18 5.96
CA PRO A 92 -12.68 -1.41 6.91
C PRO A 92 -13.93 -0.55 6.64
N LEU A 93 -13.79 0.68 6.09
CA LEU A 93 -14.95 1.48 5.66
C LEU A 93 -15.81 0.72 4.64
N MET A 94 -15.17 0.09 3.66
CA MET A 94 -15.87 -0.61 2.58
C MET A 94 -16.51 -1.91 3.04
N PHE A 95 -15.86 -2.65 3.94
CA PHE A 95 -16.39 -3.91 4.47
C PHE A 95 -17.39 -3.73 5.63
N ASN A 96 -17.49 -2.52 6.21
CA ASN A 96 -18.44 -2.27 7.29
C ASN A 96 -19.89 -2.28 6.78
N LYS A 97 -20.66 -3.29 7.18
CA LYS A 97 -22.08 -3.46 6.78
C LYS A 97 -23.00 -2.36 7.33
N LYS A 98 -22.59 -1.66 8.38
CA LYS A 98 -23.39 -0.58 9.01
C LYS A 98 -23.31 0.74 8.25
N ILE A 99 -22.37 0.87 7.30
CA ILE A 99 -22.19 2.09 6.51
C ILE A 99 -23.10 2.02 5.29
N HIS A 100 -23.88 3.09 5.08
CA HIS A 100 -24.80 3.19 3.95
C HIS A 100 -24.03 3.18 2.62
N VAL A 101 -24.63 2.59 1.57
CA VAL A 101 -23.97 2.41 0.27
C VAL A 101 -23.52 3.75 -0.34
N VAL A 102 -24.35 4.79 -0.24
CA VAL A 102 -24.00 6.14 -0.73
C VAL A 102 -22.79 6.71 0.01
N GLU A 103 -22.69 6.49 1.33
CA GLU A 103 -21.52 6.94 2.09
C GLU A 103 -20.25 6.22 1.61
N LYS A 104 -20.33 4.91 1.34
CA LYS A 104 -19.21 4.15 0.76
C LYS A 104 -18.78 4.68 -0.61
N LEU A 105 -19.75 5.02 -1.47
CA LEU A 105 -19.46 5.62 -2.78
C LEU A 105 -18.78 6.98 -2.65
N LEU A 106 -19.18 7.80 -1.67
CA LEU A 106 -18.51 9.08 -1.40
C LEU A 106 -17.07 8.88 -0.92
N TRP A 107 -16.81 7.91 -0.04
CA TRP A 107 -15.45 7.57 0.39
C TRP A 107 -14.60 7.04 -0.76
N ALA A 108 -15.15 6.16 -1.59
CA ALA A 108 -14.46 5.65 -2.77
C ALA A 108 -14.18 6.77 -3.79
N GLY A 109 -15.17 7.64 -4.04
CA GLY A 109 -15.02 8.81 -4.89
C GLY A 109 -13.96 9.78 -4.37
N LEU A 110 -13.91 10.02 -3.07
CA LEU A 110 -12.88 10.84 -2.45
C LEU A 110 -11.48 10.22 -2.60
N MET A 111 -11.34 8.91 -2.39
CA MET A 111 -10.04 8.23 -2.51
C MET A 111 -9.54 8.23 -3.96
N TYR A 112 -10.31 7.65 -4.88
CA TYR A 112 -9.89 7.51 -6.27
C TYR A 112 -9.91 8.85 -7.02
N GLY A 113 -10.97 9.65 -6.82
CA GLY A 113 -11.09 10.97 -7.41
C GLY A 113 -10.06 11.95 -6.85
N GLY A 114 -9.76 11.89 -5.54
CA GLY A 114 -8.73 12.70 -4.91
C GLY A 114 -7.33 12.41 -5.49
N TRP A 115 -6.92 11.15 -5.58
CA TRP A 115 -5.63 10.79 -6.17
C TRP A 115 -5.53 11.11 -7.66
N LEU A 116 -6.60 10.88 -8.42
CA LEU A 116 -6.64 11.29 -9.82
C LEU A 116 -6.50 12.81 -9.95
N ALA A 117 -7.22 13.57 -9.11
CA ALA A 117 -7.16 15.02 -9.09
C ALA A 117 -5.75 15.52 -8.73
N ILE A 118 -5.05 14.90 -7.77
CA ILE A 118 -3.67 15.26 -7.45
C ILE A 118 -2.76 15.12 -8.67
N GLY A 119 -2.83 13.98 -9.36
CA GLY A 119 -2.03 13.76 -10.57
C GLY A 119 -2.27 14.84 -11.62
N LEU A 120 -3.55 15.10 -11.93
CA LEU A 120 -3.92 16.12 -12.91
C LEU A 120 -3.52 17.53 -12.46
N MET A 121 -3.83 17.92 -11.22
CA MET A 121 -3.53 19.25 -10.69
C MET A 121 -2.04 19.52 -10.66
N SER A 122 -1.22 18.52 -10.33
CA SER A 122 0.24 18.66 -10.31
C SER A 122 0.88 18.92 -11.68
N GLU A 123 0.17 18.61 -12.78
CA GLU A 123 0.63 18.93 -14.13
C GLU A 123 0.31 20.38 -14.54
N TYR A 124 -0.77 20.96 -14.00
CA TYR A 124 -1.23 22.31 -14.37
C TYR A 124 -0.85 23.40 -13.38
N ILE A 125 -0.59 23.05 -12.11
CA ILE A 125 -0.25 23.98 -11.04
C ILE A 125 1.20 23.74 -10.64
N THR A 126 2.07 24.67 -11.02
CA THR A 126 3.49 24.68 -10.68
C THR A 126 3.75 25.77 -9.64
N TRP A 127 3.68 25.43 -8.36
CA TRP A 127 4.13 26.33 -7.28
C TRP A 127 5.62 26.13 -6.99
N ASP A 128 6.13 24.92 -7.25
CA ASP A 128 7.52 24.55 -7.02
C ASP A 128 8.06 23.64 -8.13
N ASP A 129 8.94 24.20 -8.97
CA ASP A 129 9.52 23.52 -10.13
C ASP A 129 10.57 22.45 -9.77
N ARG A 130 10.81 22.21 -8.48
CA ARG A 130 11.77 21.18 -8.03
C ARG A 130 11.19 19.79 -8.26
N ILE A 131 12.05 18.89 -8.74
CA ILE A 131 11.67 17.51 -9.12
C ILE A 131 12.33 16.53 -8.14
N ILE A 132 11.55 15.54 -7.72
CA ILE A 132 12.04 14.41 -6.95
C ILE A 132 12.17 13.21 -7.89
N ASN A 133 13.34 12.57 -7.86
CA ASN A 133 13.61 11.35 -8.60
C ASN A 133 13.69 10.16 -7.63
N ILE A 134 12.83 9.18 -7.85
CA ILE A 134 12.91 7.90 -7.15
C ILE A 134 13.23 6.83 -8.17
N SER A 135 14.38 6.20 -8.01
CA SER A 135 14.73 5.01 -8.77
C SER A 135 14.77 3.78 -7.87
N ARG A 136 14.47 2.65 -8.50
CA ARG A 136 14.57 1.33 -7.88
C ARG A 136 15.40 0.44 -8.77
N ASP A 137 16.39 -0.20 -8.17
CA ASP A 137 17.12 -1.28 -8.83
C ASP A 137 16.21 -2.51 -8.88
N MET A 138 15.70 -2.80 -10.08
CA MET A 138 14.80 -3.92 -10.33
C MET A 138 15.53 -5.18 -10.80
N THR A 139 16.87 -5.16 -10.92
CA THR A 139 17.69 -6.23 -11.52
C THR A 139 17.41 -7.60 -10.90
N ASN A 140 17.13 -7.65 -9.59
CA ASN A 140 16.76 -8.88 -8.86
C ASN A 140 15.39 -8.82 -8.18
N ALA A 141 14.61 -7.76 -8.41
CA ALA A 141 13.33 -7.56 -7.72
C ALA A 141 12.29 -8.61 -8.13
N ARG A 142 12.22 -8.95 -9.42
CA ARG A 142 11.26 -9.91 -9.97
C ARG A 142 11.45 -11.30 -9.36
N THR A 143 12.68 -11.83 -9.37
CA THR A 143 13.00 -13.14 -8.79
C THR A 143 12.68 -13.18 -7.30
N LYS A 144 13.01 -12.12 -6.54
CA LYS A 144 12.70 -12.03 -5.11
C LYS A 144 11.18 -11.98 -4.84
N GLN A 145 10.40 -11.28 -5.67
CA GLN A 145 8.94 -11.23 -5.54
C GLN A 145 8.30 -12.58 -5.86
N ILE A 146 8.76 -13.26 -6.91
CA ILE A 146 8.29 -14.62 -7.25
C ILE A 146 8.57 -15.59 -6.11
N ILE A 147 9.79 -15.57 -5.55
CA ILE A 147 10.14 -16.42 -4.40
C ILE A 147 9.27 -16.09 -3.19
N MET A 148 9.08 -14.81 -2.87
CA MET A 148 8.26 -14.38 -1.73
C MET A 148 6.80 -14.82 -1.90
N ALA A 149 6.23 -14.67 -3.09
CA ALA A 149 4.88 -15.14 -3.41
C ALA A 149 4.79 -16.67 -3.31
N ALA A 150 5.74 -17.40 -3.89
CA ALA A 150 5.80 -18.86 -3.83
C ALA A 150 5.89 -19.37 -2.38
N VAL A 151 6.74 -18.77 -1.55
CA VAL A 151 6.87 -19.09 -0.13
C VAL A 151 5.58 -18.76 0.62
N GLY A 152 4.98 -17.59 0.38
CA GLY A 152 3.72 -17.19 0.99
C GLY A 152 2.59 -18.17 0.68
N TYR A 153 2.45 -18.58 -0.58
CA TYR A 153 1.46 -19.59 -0.98
C TYR A 153 1.76 -20.97 -0.39
N ALA A 154 3.03 -21.38 -0.33
CA ALA A 154 3.43 -22.64 0.29
C ALA A 154 3.06 -22.66 1.79
N VAL A 155 3.31 -21.57 2.52
CA VAL A 155 2.94 -21.45 3.94
C VAL A 155 1.42 -21.54 4.11
N LEU A 156 0.63 -20.87 3.27
CA LEU A 156 -0.83 -20.93 3.32
C LEU A 156 -1.36 -22.34 3.02
N LEU A 157 -0.75 -23.05 2.05
CA LEU A 157 -1.11 -24.43 1.72
C LEU A 157 -0.74 -25.41 2.85
N ILE A 158 0.45 -25.25 3.45
CA ILE A 158 0.89 -26.03 4.61
C ILE A 158 -0.07 -25.78 5.78
N TRP A 159 -0.44 -24.53 6.05
CA TRP A 159 -1.41 -24.20 7.10
C TRP A 159 -2.76 -24.85 6.84
N LYS A 160 -3.24 -24.84 5.59
CA LYS A 160 -4.45 -25.56 5.19
C LYS A 160 -4.36 -27.05 5.51
N ILE A 161 -3.31 -27.72 5.05
CA ILE A 161 -3.09 -29.15 5.28
C ILE A 161 -3.03 -29.42 6.80
N LEU A 162 -2.21 -28.69 7.54
CA LEU A 162 -2.09 -28.85 9.00
C LEU A 162 -3.43 -28.63 9.72
N SER A 163 -4.26 -27.67 9.28
CA SER A 163 -5.58 -27.43 9.87
C SER A 163 -6.59 -28.56 9.63
N GLU A 164 -6.39 -29.39 8.61
CA GLU A 164 -7.23 -30.57 8.35
C GLU A 164 -6.84 -31.76 9.23
N PHE A 165 -5.56 -31.89 9.59
CA PHE A 165 -5.02 -33.03 10.36
C PHE A 165 -4.91 -32.77 11.87
N LEU A 166 -4.77 -31.52 12.30
CA LEU A 166 -4.58 -31.17 13.71
C LEU A 166 -5.85 -30.56 14.30
N ASP A 167 -6.68 -31.40 14.93
CA ASP A 167 -7.82 -30.95 15.72
C ASP A 167 -7.30 -30.22 16.98
N GLY A 168 -7.31 -28.89 16.94
CA GLY A 168 -6.81 -28.03 18.02
C GLY A 168 -5.72 -27.04 17.59
N PHE A 169 -5.30 -27.04 16.31
CA PHE A 169 -4.41 -26.00 15.81
C PHE A 169 -5.06 -24.62 16.00
N PRO A 170 -4.36 -23.64 16.62
CA PRO A 170 -4.94 -22.32 16.80
C PRO A 170 -5.26 -21.78 15.41
N TRP A 171 -6.47 -21.24 15.24
CA TRP A 171 -6.99 -20.70 13.98
C TRP A 171 -7.40 -21.77 12.95
N ASN A 172 -8.40 -22.59 13.28
CA ASN A 172 -9.06 -23.53 12.36
C ASN A 172 -9.87 -22.87 11.21
N ILE A 173 -9.52 -21.63 10.86
CA ILE A 173 -10.16 -20.79 9.84
C ILE A 173 -9.92 -21.40 8.44
N MET A 174 -8.76 -22.01 8.24
CA MET A 174 -8.35 -22.58 6.95
C MET A 174 -9.08 -23.90 6.61
N LYS A 175 -9.63 -24.61 7.60
CA LYS A 175 -10.31 -25.91 7.40
C LYS A 175 -11.50 -25.81 6.44
N ASN A 176 -12.21 -24.68 6.44
CA ASN A 176 -13.39 -24.46 5.59
C ASN A 176 -13.06 -23.84 4.22
N ILE A 177 -11.80 -23.49 3.95
CA ILE A 177 -11.41 -22.90 2.66
C ILE A 177 -11.18 -24.01 1.64
N PRO A 178 -11.81 -23.99 0.46
CA PRO A 178 -11.64 -25.04 -0.53
C PRO A 178 -10.31 -24.91 -1.27
N TYR A 179 -9.71 -26.05 -1.67
CA TYR A 179 -8.40 -26.08 -2.34
C TYR A 179 -8.35 -25.29 -3.67
N TRP A 180 -9.47 -25.21 -4.40
CA TRP A 180 -9.53 -24.43 -5.66
C TRP A 180 -9.26 -22.94 -5.44
N TYR A 181 -9.56 -22.40 -4.25
CA TYR A 181 -9.28 -21.01 -3.90
C TYR A 181 -7.77 -20.71 -3.93
N PHE A 182 -6.94 -21.66 -3.51
CA PHE A 182 -5.49 -21.55 -3.59
C PHE A 182 -4.99 -21.61 -5.03
N GLY A 183 -5.62 -22.46 -5.86
CA GLY A 183 -5.36 -22.49 -7.31
C GLY A 183 -5.57 -21.11 -7.93
N ILE A 184 -6.73 -20.47 -7.67
CA ILE A 184 -7.02 -19.12 -8.17
C ILE A 184 -6.03 -18.09 -7.61
N LEU A 185 -5.73 -18.11 -6.31
CA LEU A 185 -4.77 -17.20 -5.69
C LEU A 185 -3.38 -17.29 -6.33
N ILE A 186 -2.90 -18.52 -6.55
CA ILE A 186 -1.59 -18.77 -7.18
C ILE A 186 -1.61 -18.29 -8.64
N THR A 187 -2.66 -18.60 -9.41
CA THR A 187 -2.78 -18.17 -10.80
C THR A 187 -2.82 -16.64 -10.91
N ILE A 188 -3.60 -15.97 -10.07
CA ILE A 188 -3.65 -14.50 -10.02
C ILE A 188 -2.30 -13.94 -9.60
N GLY A 189 -1.64 -14.51 -8.59
CA GLY A 189 -0.31 -14.08 -8.15
C GLY A 189 0.74 -14.20 -9.24
N ILE A 190 0.75 -15.32 -9.97
CA ILE A 190 1.61 -15.50 -11.14
C ILE A 190 1.27 -14.44 -12.19
N PHE A 191 0.00 -14.23 -12.52
CA PHE A 191 -0.37 -13.22 -13.50
C PHE A 191 0.10 -11.81 -13.09
N ILE A 192 -0.06 -11.42 -11.83
CA ILE A 192 0.37 -10.10 -11.32
C ILE A 192 1.90 -9.94 -11.31
N HIS A 193 2.65 -11.01 -11.02
CA HIS A 193 4.12 -10.94 -10.94
C HIS A 193 4.83 -11.21 -12.29
N PHE A 194 4.11 -11.73 -13.28
CA PHE A 194 4.64 -12.05 -14.60
C PHE A 194 4.06 -11.22 -15.76
N SER A 195 2.98 -10.46 -15.54
CA SER A 195 2.57 -9.33 -16.40
C SER A 195 3.39 -8.08 -16.12
#